data_AF-A0A0N4ZGK4-F1
#
_entry.id   AF-A0A0N4ZGK4-F1
#
_cell.length_a   1.000
_cell.length_b   1.000
_cell.length_c   1.000
_cell.angle_alpha   90.00
_cell.angle_beta   90.00
_cell.angle_gamma   90.00
#
_symmetry.space_group_name_H-M   'P 1'
#
loop_
_entity.id
_entity.type
_entity.pdbx_description
1 polymer ?
#
loop_
_entity_poly.entity_id
_entity_poly.type
_entity_poly.pdbx_seq_one_letter_code
_entity_poly.pdbx_strand_id
1 'polypeptide(L)'
;MIAQNDMKTNVDLVIGKVANESTLFMPFILNNDECNRKYNSTLSIYNETNQCYMNNNNLTEISKVVTKVLKLPEDYSPKIEAIYNVTEDSRDQVSRILSDVMFDCDIIKFALEYVNKTIAENIYFYEYRWNSSINPFPNWMGIVHGSDLELIFGYPYIDPSRYGNKTFLQNKEKKSSEKIMMLFGQFANQTNENEIWKAYNFTSNQALLIDEQFEKLNFNGSELQGLDNIKYETFISNTCNKLYALVDEYMNKTYVEATTSDENIMNNTLVNSSLIDQTNYTYSLFVDGCEFNNTRVCPPNITDVKTEL
;
A
#
# COMPACT_ATOMS: atom_id res chain seq x y z
N MET A 1 4.84 -12.70 -14.20
CA MET A 1 3.58 -12.61 -15.00
C MET A 1 3.54 -11.36 -15.88
N ILE A 2 3.48 -10.14 -15.33
CA ILE A 2 3.49 -8.89 -16.14
C ILE A 2 4.77 -8.78 -16.97
N ALA A 3 5.94 -9.03 -16.39
CA ALA A 3 7.22 -8.98 -17.10
C ALA A 3 7.23 -9.87 -18.37
N GLN A 4 6.54 -11.02 -18.32
CA GLN A 4 6.44 -12.00 -19.40
C GLN A 4 5.32 -11.69 -20.42
N ASN A 5 4.64 -10.55 -20.27
CA ASN A 5 3.46 -10.15 -21.07
C ASN A 5 2.30 -11.17 -21.02
N ASP A 6 2.28 -12.04 -20.00
CA ASP A 6 1.20 -13.01 -19.80
C ASP A 6 0.10 -12.39 -18.95
N MET A 7 -0.63 -11.45 -19.54
CA MET A 7 -1.68 -10.68 -18.87
C MET A 7 -2.71 -10.17 -19.88
N LYS A 8 -3.91 -9.82 -19.40
CA LYS A 8 -4.87 -9.07 -20.22
C LYS A 8 -4.36 -7.64 -20.42
N THR A 9 -4.28 -7.20 -21.67
CA THR A 9 -3.71 -5.89 -22.06
C THR A 9 -4.75 -4.90 -22.58
N ASN A 10 -6.02 -5.27 -22.63
CA ASN A 10 -7.12 -4.39 -23.04
C ASN A 10 -8.24 -4.46 -22.01
N VAL A 11 -7.90 -4.11 -20.77
CA VAL A 11 -8.83 -4.10 -19.63
C VAL A 11 -8.63 -2.81 -18.85
N ASP A 12 -9.73 -2.13 -18.54
CA ASP A 12 -9.71 -0.94 -17.69
C ASP A 12 -9.31 -1.33 -16.25
N LEU A 13 -8.64 -0.43 -15.52
CA LEU A 13 -8.09 -0.73 -14.20
C LEU A 13 -8.39 0.39 -13.21
N VAL A 14 -8.93 0.03 -12.05
CA VAL A 14 -8.88 0.84 -10.84
C VAL A 14 -7.90 0.19 -9.87
N ILE A 15 -6.97 0.98 -9.34
CA ILE A 15 -6.00 0.51 -8.35
C ILE A 15 -5.69 1.60 -7.34
N GLY A 16 -5.42 1.23 -6.10
CA GLY A 16 -5.12 2.22 -5.08
C GLY A 16 -4.67 1.61 -3.77
N LYS A 17 -4.37 2.50 -2.84
CA LYS A 17 -3.78 2.20 -1.53
C LYS A 17 -4.40 3.07 -0.45
N VAL A 18 -4.25 2.68 0.81
CA VAL A 18 -4.59 3.53 1.96
C VAL A 18 -3.35 4.25 2.51
N ALA A 19 -3.54 5.34 3.25
CA ALA A 19 -2.41 6.14 3.77
C ALA A 19 -1.46 5.39 4.73
N ASN A 20 -1.97 4.41 5.50
CA ASN A 20 -1.21 3.71 6.55
C ASN A 20 -1.34 2.18 6.44
N GLU A 21 -0.94 1.61 5.31
CA GLU A 21 -1.09 0.17 5.03
C GLU A 21 -0.55 -0.74 6.14
N SER A 22 0.66 -0.49 6.64
CA SER A 22 1.31 -1.45 7.54
C SER A 22 0.92 -1.35 9.01
N THR A 23 0.30 -0.25 9.46
CA THR A 23 0.14 0.03 10.91
C THR A 23 -0.74 -0.99 11.61
N LEU A 24 -1.71 -1.58 10.91
CA LEU A 24 -2.51 -2.71 11.39
C LEU A 24 -1.66 -3.93 11.76
N PHE A 25 -0.56 -4.14 11.01
CA PHE A 25 0.27 -5.33 11.12
C PHE A 25 1.46 -5.16 12.06
N MET A 26 1.84 -3.92 12.36
CA MET A 26 2.99 -3.60 13.22
C MET A 26 2.98 -4.34 14.57
N PRO A 27 1.86 -4.44 15.33
CA PRO A 27 1.81 -5.21 16.59
C PRO A 27 1.97 -6.72 16.44
N PHE A 28 1.94 -7.26 15.21
CA PHE A 28 2.10 -8.69 14.94
C PHE A 28 3.48 -9.00 14.36
N ILE A 29 4.07 -8.04 13.65
CA ILE A 29 5.35 -8.20 12.93
C ILE A 29 6.52 -7.77 13.81
N LEU A 30 6.36 -6.70 14.58
CA LEU A 30 7.46 -6.14 15.35
C LEU A 30 7.62 -6.92 16.65
N ASN A 31 8.76 -7.59 16.84
CA ASN A 31 9.09 -8.22 18.11
C ASN A 31 9.53 -7.19 19.17
N ASN A 32 8.72 -6.15 19.40
CA ASN A 32 8.97 -5.08 20.35
C ASN A 32 7.89 -5.12 21.44
N ASP A 33 8.28 -5.39 22.69
CA ASP A 33 7.36 -5.49 23.83
C ASP A 33 6.48 -4.25 24.04
N GLU A 34 6.89 -3.06 23.58
CA GLU A 34 6.09 -1.84 23.68
C GLU A 34 5.01 -1.73 22.59
N CYS A 35 5.25 -2.29 21.40
CA CYS A 35 4.26 -2.37 20.32
C CYS A 35 3.44 -3.66 20.34
N ASN A 36 3.97 -4.72 20.97
CA ASN A 36 3.34 -6.02 21.18
C ASN A 36 2.43 -6.08 22.39
N ARG A 37 2.28 -4.98 23.16
CA ARG A 37 1.25 -4.93 24.19
C ARG A 37 -0.09 -5.11 23.49
N LYS A 38 -0.69 -6.29 23.73
CA LYS A 38 -1.86 -6.81 23.03
C LYS A 38 -2.89 -5.70 22.88
N TYR A 39 -3.09 -5.26 21.63
CA TYR A 39 -4.13 -4.31 21.26
C TYR A 39 -5.41 -4.70 21.98
N ASN A 40 -5.91 -3.79 22.81
CA ASN A 40 -7.11 -4.02 23.59
C ASN A 40 -8.24 -3.17 23.00
N SER A 41 -9.10 -3.82 22.23
CA SER A 41 -10.25 -3.21 21.56
C SER A 41 -11.33 -2.68 22.51
N THR A 42 -11.24 -2.95 23.81
CA THR A 42 -12.15 -2.42 24.83
C THR A 42 -11.68 -1.08 25.40
N LEU A 43 -10.43 -0.70 25.16
CA LEU A 43 -9.86 0.57 25.61
C LEU A 43 -10.03 1.65 24.55
N SER A 44 -10.05 2.91 25.00
CA SER A 44 -10.07 4.08 24.13
C SER A 44 -8.92 4.04 23.10
N ILE A 45 -9.17 4.58 21.90
CA ILE A 45 -8.16 4.76 20.84
C ILE A 45 -7.00 5.69 21.26
N TYR A 46 -7.18 6.45 22.34
CA TYR A 46 -6.18 7.31 22.97
C TYR A 46 -5.46 6.65 24.15
N ASN A 47 -5.81 5.41 24.50
CA ASN A 47 -5.27 4.75 25.69
C ASN A 47 -3.78 4.43 25.50
N GLU A 48 -2.98 4.73 26.51
CA GLU A 48 -1.53 4.46 26.55
C GLU A 48 -1.20 2.98 26.32
N THR A 49 -2.08 2.06 26.75
CA THR A 49 -1.92 0.61 26.55
C THR A 49 -1.94 0.21 25.08
N ASN A 50 -2.62 0.99 24.23
CA ASN A 50 -2.74 0.73 22.80
C ASN A 50 -1.71 1.54 21.97
N GLN A 51 -0.75 2.21 22.61
CA GLN A 51 0.30 2.95 21.92
C GLN A 51 1.46 2.02 21.56
N CYS A 52 2.07 2.28 20.40
CA CYS A 52 3.29 1.62 19.96
C CYS A 52 4.43 2.62 20.05
N TYR A 53 5.18 2.54 21.15
CA TYR A 53 6.34 3.39 21.38
C TYR A 53 7.57 2.82 20.69
N MET A 54 8.35 3.72 20.08
CA MET A 54 9.55 3.40 19.35
C MET A 54 10.66 4.39 19.67
N ASN A 55 11.89 3.91 19.51
CA ASN A 55 13.09 4.71 19.54
C ASN A 55 13.89 4.51 18.25
N ASN A 56 14.95 5.30 18.07
CA ASN A 56 15.73 5.31 16.84
C ASN A 56 16.35 3.95 16.47
N ASN A 57 16.58 3.05 17.44
CA ASN A 57 17.09 1.71 17.16
C ASN A 57 16.07 0.86 16.37
N ASN A 58 14.77 1.14 16.49
CA ASN A 58 13.74 0.40 15.76
C ASN A 58 13.89 0.55 14.24
N LEU A 59 14.29 1.73 13.75
CA LEU A 59 14.53 1.92 12.32
C LEU A 59 15.74 1.09 11.84
N THR A 60 16.82 1.07 12.61
CA THR A 60 18.00 0.26 12.31
C THR A 60 17.66 -1.23 12.27
N GLU A 61 16.92 -1.74 13.27
CA GLU A 61 16.54 -3.16 13.32
C GLU A 61 15.61 -3.56 12.18
N ILE A 62 14.60 -2.74 11.87
CA ILE A 62 13.70 -3.06 10.75
C ILE A 62 14.43 -2.97 9.41
N SER A 63 15.39 -2.06 9.26
CA SER A 63 16.21 -1.96 8.04
C SER A 63 17.04 -3.22 7.81
N LYS A 64 17.57 -3.85 8.88
CA LYS A 64 18.25 -5.15 8.79
C LYS A 64 17.30 -6.26 8.34
N VAL A 65 16.09 -6.30 8.89
CA VAL A 65 15.06 -7.27 8.50
C VAL A 65 14.70 -7.09 7.03
N VAL A 66 14.40 -5.86 6.61
CA VAL A 66 14.05 -5.54 5.22
C VAL A 66 15.20 -5.87 4.26
N THR A 67 16.45 -5.59 4.64
CA THR A 67 17.63 -5.98 3.85
C THR A 67 17.64 -7.48 3.56
N LYS A 68 17.36 -8.30 4.59
CA LYS A 68 17.28 -9.76 4.46
C LYS A 68 16.09 -10.20 3.61
N VAL A 69 14.91 -9.60 3.82
CA VAL A 69 13.69 -9.88 3.04
C VAL A 69 13.91 -9.59 1.55
N LEU A 70 14.55 -8.46 1.23
CA LEU A 70 14.90 -8.07 -0.13
C LEU A 70 16.12 -8.83 -0.68
N LYS A 71 16.72 -9.74 0.11
CA LYS A 71 17.92 -10.53 -0.23
C LYS A 71 19.09 -9.67 -0.70
N LEU A 72 19.25 -8.50 -0.06
CA LEU A 72 20.35 -7.58 -0.30
C LEU A 72 21.54 -7.91 0.62
N PRO A 73 22.77 -7.55 0.25
CA PRO A 73 23.94 -7.66 1.12
C PRO A 73 23.77 -6.86 2.42
N GLU A 74 24.36 -7.33 3.53
CA GLU A 74 24.16 -6.71 4.85
C GLU A 74 24.58 -5.23 4.91
N ASP A 75 25.55 -4.81 4.10
CA ASP A 75 26.01 -3.41 3.99
C ASP A 75 25.00 -2.48 3.31
N TYR A 76 23.89 -3.01 2.78
CA TYR A 76 22.76 -2.21 2.29
C TYR A 76 21.82 -1.76 3.40
N SER A 77 21.85 -2.39 4.58
CA SER A 77 20.97 -2.02 5.70
C SER A 77 21.08 -0.53 6.08
N PRO A 78 22.28 0.06 6.23
CA PRO A 78 22.39 1.50 6.50
C PRO A 78 21.89 2.39 5.37
N LYS A 79 21.93 1.92 4.11
CA LYS A 79 21.41 2.66 2.96
C LYS A 79 19.89 2.68 2.98
N ILE A 80 19.25 1.54 3.30
CA ILE A 80 17.81 1.45 3.50
C ILE A 80 17.36 2.35 4.66
N GLU A 81 18.04 2.28 5.80
CA GLU A 81 17.76 3.16 6.95
C GLU A 81 17.79 4.65 6.56
N ALA A 82 18.78 5.06 5.78
CA ALA A 82 18.88 6.45 5.30
C ALA A 82 17.73 6.88 4.37
N ILE A 83 17.11 5.95 3.64
CA ILE A 83 15.94 6.25 2.80
C ILE A 83 14.73 6.62 3.66
N TYR A 84 14.57 5.96 4.81
CA TYR A 84 13.39 6.03 5.68
C TYR A 84 13.56 6.90 6.91
N ASN A 85 14.75 7.44 7.14
CA ASN A 85 14.97 8.49 8.14
C ASN A 85 14.41 9.85 7.65
N VAL A 86 13.09 9.91 7.44
CA VAL A 86 12.38 11.02 6.77
C VAL A 86 11.61 11.94 7.73
N THR A 87 11.40 11.51 8.97
CA THR A 87 10.73 12.26 10.04
C THR A 87 11.51 12.12 11.34
N GLU A 88 11.16 12.86 12.39
CA GLU A 88 11.75 12.66 13.72
C GLU A 88 11.06 11.53 14.52
N ASP A 89 9.86 11.11 14.10
CA ASP A 89 9.09 10.05 14.77
C ASP A 89 9.51 8.67 14.24
N SER A 90 10.20 7.89 15.08
CA SER A 90 10.67 6.54 14.71
C SER A 90 9.53 5.58 14.33
N ARG A 91 8.33 5.74 14.89
CA ARG A 91 7.18 4.92 14.55
C ARG A 91 6.70 5.22 13.13
N ASP A 92 6.70 6.49 12.74
CA ASP A 92 6.30 6.89 11.39
C ASP A 92 7.35 6.42 10.37
N GLN A 93 8.64 6.46 10.70
CA GLN A 93 9.72 5.89 9.88
C GLN A 93 9.53 4.37 9.67
N VAL A 94 9.32 3.62 10.75
CA VAL A 94 9.10 2.16 10.72
C VAL A 94 7.81 1.80 9.98
N SER A 95 6.74 2.57 10.19
CA SER A 95 5.50 2.41 9.43
C SER A 95 5.72 2.65 7.94
N ARG A 96 6.48 3.68 7.55
CA ARG A 96 6.73 3.98 6.14
C ARG A 96 7.54 2.90 5.43
N ILE A 97 8.60 2.37 6.05
CA ILE A 97 9.39 1.27 5.46
C ILE A 97 8.56 -0.01 5.33
N LEU A 98 7.76 -0.36 6.33
CA LEU A 98 6.90 -1.53 6.26
C LEU A 98 5.80 -1.37 5.21
N SER A 99 5.15 -0.20 5.14
CA SER A 99 4.12 0.08 4.14
C SER A 99 4.69 0.02 2.72
N ASP A 100 5.88 0.58 2.49
CA ASP A 100 6.57 0.52 1.21
C ASP A 100 6.91 -0.92 0.78
N VAL A 101 7.56 -1.68 1.66
CA VAL A 101 8.06 -3.03 1.34
C VAL A 101 6.95 -4.06 1.22
N MET A 102 5.88 -3.93 2.00
CA MET A 102 4.80 -4.93 2.03
C MET A 102 3.62 -4.60 1.10
N PHE A 103 3.42 -3.34 0.73
CA PHE A 103 2.20 -2.90 0.03
C PHE A 103 2.49 -1.88 -1.08
N ASP A 104 2.90 -0.66 -0.71
CA ASP A 104 2.90 0.50 -1.59
C ASP A 104 3.81 0.32 -2.80
N CYS A 105 5.06 -0.11 -2.61
CA CYS A 105 5.96 -0.21 -3.74
C CYS A 105 5.46 -1.28 -4.73
N ASP A 106 5.17 -2.49 -4.27
CA ASP A 106 4.71 -3.56 -5.16
C ASP A 106 3.44 -3.18 -5.95
N ILE A 107 2.45 -2.54 -5.31
CA ILE A 107 1.23 -2.09 -6.01
C ILE A 107 1.52 -0.95 -6.99
N ILE A 108 2.37 0.01 -6.63
CA ILE A 108 2.80 1.10 -7.51
C ILE A 108 3.50 0.51 -8.74
N LYS A 109 4.43 -0.41 -8.54
CA LYS A 109 5.19 -1.01 -9.63
C LYS A 109 4.28 -1.79 -10.56
N PHE A 110 3.39 -2.62 -10.03
CA PHE A 110 2.37 -3.30 -10.81
C PHE A 110 1.59 -2.30 -11.66
N ALA A 111 1.13 -1.19 -11.07
CA ALA A 111 0.33 -0.19 -11.75
C ALA A 111 1.10 0.46 -12.92
N LEU A 112 2.35 0.84 -12.71
CA LEU A 112 3.18 1.48 -13.74
C LEU A 112 3.56 0.51 -14.87
N GLU A 113 3.89 -0.73 -14.54
CA GLU A 113 4.15 -1.76 -15.55
C GLU A 113 2.89 -2.08 -16.36
N TYR A 114 1.71 -2.08 -15.71
CA TYR A 114 0.43 -2.25 -16.37
C TYR A 114 0.16 -1.13 -17.38
N VAL A 115 0.25 0.14 -16.94
CA VAL A 115 0.01 1.31 -17.82
C VAL A 115 0.96 1.29 -19.02
N ASN A 116 2.22 0.89 -18.84
CA ASN A 116 3.20 0.83 -19.94
C ASN A 116 2.89 -0.24 -21.01
N LYS A 117 2.07 -1.25 -20.69
CA LYS A 117 1.85 -2.42 -21.55
C LYS A 117 0.41 -2.55 -22.06
N THR A 118 -0.53 -1.93 -21.37
CA THR A 118 -1.95 -1.96 -21.75
C THR A 118 -2.25 -0.99 -22.88
N ILE A 119 -3.30 -1.28 -23.64
CA ILE A 119 -3.94 -0.35 -24.58
C ILE A 119 -5.25 0.22 -24.02
N ALA A 120 -5.62 -0.15 -22.78
CA ALA A 120 -6.79 0.39 -22.12
C ALA A 120 -6.62 1.88 -21.83
N GLU A 121 -7.69 2.64 -22.01
CA GLU A 121 -7.68 4.10 -21.85
C GLU A 121 -8.11 4.52 -20.44
N ASN A 122 -8.86 3.67 -19.73
CA ASN A 122 -9.47 4.02 -18.45
C ASN A 122 -8.72 3.34 -17.31
N ILE A 123 -7.61 3.97 -16.89
CA ILE A 123 -6.80 3.51 -15.77
C ILE A 123 -6.85 4.57 -14.68
N TYR A 124 -7.22 4.20 -13.47
CA TYR A 124 -7.55 5.16 -12.42
C TYR A 124 -6.84 4.80 -11.12
N PHE A 125 -6.06 5.72 -10.60
CA PHE A 125 -5.31 5.53 -9.35
C PHE A 125 -5.99 6.29 -8.22
N TYR A 126 -6.04 5.71 -7.02
CA TYR A 126 -6.51 6.40 -5.82
C TYR A 126 -5.58 6.20 -4.61
N GLU A 127 -5.58 7.19 -3.72
CA GLU A 127 -5.07 7.05 -2.36
C GLU A 127 -6.18 7.40 -1.37
N TYR A 128 -6.48 6.48 -0.47
CA TYR A 128 -7.57 6.60 0.49
C TYR A 128 -7.06 7.12 1.84
N ARG A 129 -7.63 8.26 2.27
CA ARG A 129 -7.29 8.97 3.52
C ARG A 129 -8.51 9.38 4.33
N TRP A 130 -9.69 8.84 4.03
CA TRP A 130 -10.88 9.12 4.81
C TRP A 130 -10.82 8.43 6.17
N ASN A 131 -10.83 9.22 7.26
CA ASN A 131 -10.91 8.70 8.61
C ASN A 131 -12.37 8.50 9.01
N SER A 132 -12.84 7.26 8.98
CA SER A 132 -14.19 6.92 9.43
C SER A 132 -14.38 7.31 10.90
N SER A 133 -15.54 7.86 11.22
CA SER A 133 -15.94 8.18 12.60
C SER A 133 -16.09 6.93 13.48
N ILE A 134 -16.11 5.73 12.89
CA ILE A 134 -16.11 4.45 13.60
C ILE A 134 -14.75 3.73 13.55
N ASN A 135 -13.68 4.39 13.11
CA ASN A 135 -12.34 3.82 13.10
C ASN A 135 -11.98 3.29 14.50
N PRO A 136 -11.84 1.95 14.68
CA PRO A 136 -11.62 1.34 15.98
C PRO A 136 -10.14 1.35 16.39
N PHE A 137 -9.25 1.79 15.51
CA PHE A 137 -7.82 1.70 15.71
C PHE A 137 -7.30 2.89 16.52
N PRO A 138 -6.19 2.70 17.27
CA PRO A 138 -5.54 3.80 17.97
C PRO A 138 -5.14 4.88 16.98
N ASN A 139 -5.21 6.15 17.39
CA ASN A 139 -5.00 7.28 16.47
C ASN A 139 -3.67 7.23 15.71
N TRP A 140 -2.62 6.70 16.32
CA TRP A 140 -1.31 6.58 15.68
C TRP A 140 -1.32 5.65 14.46
N MET A 141 -2.25 4.69 14.40
CA MET A 141 -2.35 3.78 13.27
C MET A 141 -2.93 4.46 12.03
N GLY A 142 -3.67 5.56 12.19
CA GLY A 142 -4.23 6.32 11.08
C GLY A 142 -5.25 5.52 10.26
N ILE A 143 -5.11 5.57 8.93
CA ILE A 143 -6.01 4.93 7.96
C ILE A 143 -5.41 3.60 7.53
N VAL A 144 -5.78 2.57 8.28
CA VAL A 144 -5.14 1.25 8.17
C VAL A 144 -5.61 0.46 6.95
N HIS A 145 -4.87 -0.58 6.60
CA HIS A 145 -5.24 -1.53 5.55
C HIS A 145 -6.70 -1.98 5.62
N GLY A 146 -7.42 -1.90 4.49
CA GLY A 146 -8.82 -2.28 4.34
C GLY A 146 -9.85 -1.23 4.83
N SER A 147 -9.40 -0.05 5.29
CA SER A 147 -10.30 1.03 5.74
C SER A 147 -11.15 1.63 4.61
N ASP A 148 -10.74 1.45 3.36
CA ASP A 148 -11.45 1.91 2.17
C ASP A 148 -12.70 1.08 1.85
N LEU A 149 -12.70 -0.21 2.20
CA LEU A 149 -13.81 -1.14 1.98
C LEU A 149 -15.14 -0.64 2.59
N GLU A 150 -15.08 -0.02 3.77
CA GLU A 150 -16.27 0.42 4.51
C GLU A 150 -17.18 1.33 3.67
N LEU A 151 -16.60 2.39 3.10
CA LEU A 151 -17.36 3.36 2.31
C LEU A 151 -17.57 2.90 0.86
N ILE A 152 -16.64 2.13 0.29
CA ILE A 152 -16.78 1.54 -1.05
C ILE A 152 -17.99 0.58 -1.11
N PHE A 153 -18.23 -0.20 -0.05
CA PHE A 153 -19.34 -1.17 0.00
C PHE A 153 -20.62 -0.63 0.64
N GLY A 154 -20.72 0.66 0.95
CA GLY A 154 -21.97 1.23 1.43
C GLY A 154 -22.31 0.91 2.89
N TYR A 155 -21.33 0.59 3.73
CA TYR A 155 -21.60 0.22 5.13
C TYR A 155 -22.42 1.26 5.93
N PRO A 156 -22.25 2.58 5.74
CA PRO A 156 -23.13 3.59 6.36
C PRO A 156 -24.62 3.46 6.03
N TYR A 157 -24.99 2.81 4.93
CA TYR A 157 -26.38 2.52 4.57
C TYR A 157 -26.89 1.22 5.23
N ILE A 158 -26.01 0.25 5.45
CA ILE A 158 -26.33 -1.05 6.05
C ILE A 158 -26.55 -0.91 7.56
N ASP A 159 -25.60 -0.28 8.27
CA ASP A 159 -25.69 -0.09 9.72
C ASP A 159 -25.35 1.36 10.11
N PRO A 160 -26.25 2.33 9.82
CA PRO A 160 -26.04 3.73 10.16
C PRO A 160 -25.90 3.97 11.66
N SER A 161 -26.41 3.06 12.50
CA SER A 161 -26.40 3.23 13.95
C SER A 161 -24.99 3.22 14.54
N ARG A 162 -24.02 2.63 13.84
CA ARG A 162 -22.61 2.58 14.28
C ARG A 162 -21.93 3.94 14.28
N TYR A 163 -22.35 4.84 13.39
CA TYR A 163 -21.79 6.20 13.25
C TYR A 163 -22.32 7.20 14.29
N GLY A 164 -22.75 6.67 15.44
CA GLY A 164 -23.31 7.39 16.57
C GLY A 164 -24.76 7.82 16.39
N ASN A 165 -25.36 8.34 17.46
CA ASN A 165 -26.78 8.76 17.47
C ASN A 165 -27.01 10.13 16.83
N LYS A 166 -25.95 10.78 16.33
CA LYS A 166 -26.03 12.11 15.73
C LYS A 166 -26.32 11.99 14.25
N THR A 167 -27.50 12.45 13.83
CA THR A 167 -27.94 12.49 12.42
C THR A 167 -26.89 13.11 11.50
N PHE A 168 -26.12 14.09 11.98
CA PHE A 168 -25.06 14.73 11.20
C PHE A 168 -23.94 13.75 10.79
N LEU A 169 -23.38 12.98 11.72
CA LEU A 169 -22.27 12.06 11.43
C LEU A 169 -22.71 10.92 10.52
N GLN A 170 -23.88 10.33 10.78
CA GLN A 170 -24.47 9.33 9.90
C GLN A 170 -24.66 9.87 8.48
N ASN A 171 -25.15 11.12 8.35
CA ASN A 171 -25.35 11.74 7.05
C ASN A 171 -24.04 12.08 6.35
N LYS A 172 -22.99 12.49 7.09
CA LYS A 172 -21.64 12.70 6.54
C LYS A 172 -21.14 11.41 5.89
N GLU A 173 -21.17 10.30 6.62
CA GLU A 173 -20.63 9.01 6.17
C GLU A 173 -21.46 8.43 5.02
N LYS A 174 -22.79 8.51 5.09
CA LYS A 174 -23.68 8.13 3.98
C LYS A 174 -23.37 8.91 2.71
N LYS A 175 -23.33 10.24 2.79
CA LYS A 175 -23.07 11.09 1.62
C LYS A 175 -21.70 10.82 1.01
N SER A 176 -20.67 10.61 1.84
CA SER A 176 -19.33 10.28 1.35
C SER A 176 -19.28 8.90 0.72
N SER A 177 -19.92 7.91 1.34
CA SER A 177 -20.06 6.57 0.76
C SER A 177 -20.83 6.59 -0.55
N GLU A 178 -21.91 7.37 -0.67
CA GLU A 178 -22.66 7.54 -1.92
C GLU A 178 -21.77 8.02 -3.07
N LYS A 179 -20.93 9.01 -2.79
CA LYS A 179 -20.00 9.57 -3.79
C LYS A 179 -18.95 8.54 -4.19
N ILE A 180 -18.34 7.85 -3.23
CA ILE A 180 -17.34 6.82 -3.50
C ILE A 180 -17.97 5.65 -4.28
N MET A 181 -19.10 5.11 -3.83
CA MET A 181 -19.85 4.07 -4.55
C MET A 181 -20.19 4.50 -5.97
N MET A 182 -20.57 5.76 -6.18
CA MET A 182 -20.85 6.27 -7.52
C MET A 182 -19.58 6.28 -8.38
N LEU A 183 -18.42 6.73 -7.87
CA LEU A 183 -17.16 6.69 -8.62
C LEU A 183 -16.83 5.26 -9.10
N PHE A 184 -16.92 4.27 -8.20
CA PHE A 184 -16.65 2.87 -8.53
C PHE A 184 -17.74 2.26 -9.44
N GLY A 185 -19.00 2.64 -9.25
CA GLY A 185 -20.12 2.20 -10.09
C GLY A 185 -20.04 2.76 -11.52
N GLN A 186 -19.61 4.01 -11.69
CA GLN A 186 -19.37 4.62 -13.00
C GLN A 186 -18.22 3.94 -13.72
N PHE A 187 -17.13 3.60 -13.01
CA PHE A 187 -16.05 2.78 -13.56
C PHE A 187 -16.58 1.42 -14.05
N ALA A 188 -17.33 0.70 -13.20
CA ALA A 188 -17.87 -0.61 -13.54
C ALA A 188 -18.84 -0.57 -14.74
N ASN A 189 -19.61 0.52 -14.88
CA ASN A 189 -20.56 0.71 -15.98
C ASN A 189 -19.93 1.34 -17.24
N GLN A 190 -18.62 1.64 -17.22
CA GLN A 190 -17.87 2.27 -18.32
C GLN A 190 -18.54 3.54 -18.87
N THR A 191 -19.20 4.31 -18.00
CA THR A 191 -19.93 5.49 -18.45
C THR A 191 -18.99 6.65 -18.80
N ASN A 192 -17.70 6.59 -18.41
CA ASN A 192 -16.64 7.56 -18.73
C ASN A 192 -16.97 9.05 -18.45
N GLU A 193 -18.05 9.32 -17.71
CA GLU A 193 -18.56 10.66 -17.38
C GLU A 193 -17.90 11.26 -16.12
N ASN A 194 -16.88 10.60 -15.57
CA ASN A 194 -16.33 10.96 -14.27
C ASN A 194 -15.18 11.98 -14.39
N GLU A 195 -15.51 13.27 -14.25
CA GLU A 195 -14.51 14.34 -14.23
C GLU A 195 -13.65 14.38 -12.94
N ILE A 196 -14.06 13.66 -11.88
CA ILE A 196 -13.35 13.59 -10.60
C ILE A 196 -12.23 12.57 -10.66
N TRP A 197 -12.54 11.36 -11.13
CA TRP A 197 -11.52 10.34 -11.23
C TRP A 197 -10.84 10.43 -12.58
N LYS A 198 -9.83 11.29 -12.65
CA LYS A 198 -9.06 11.48 -13.88
C LYS A 198 -8.26 10.22 -14.20
N ALA A 199 -8.28 9.81 -15.46
CA ALA A 199 -7.44 8.73 -15.94
C ALA A 199 -5.97 9.05 -15.71
N TYR A 200 -5.19 8.02 -15.40
CA TYR A 200 -3.79 8.12 -15.10
C TYR A 200 -3.04 8.71 -16.29
N ASN A 201 -2.08 9.59 -15.99
CA ASN A 201 -1.27 10.26 -16.97
C ASN A 201 0.19 10.24 -16.51
N PHE A 202 1.11 9.78 -17.37
CA PHE A 202 2.54 9.69 -17.04
C PHE A 202 3.18 11.04 -16.69
N THR A 203 2.66 12.15 -17.21
CA THR A 203 3.19 13.49 -16.95
C THR A 203 2.81 13.97 -15.55
N SER A 204 1.56 13.75 -15.11
CA SER A 204 1.12 14.15 -13.77
C SER A 204 1.46 13.12 -12.69
N ASN A 205 1.44 11.83 -13.05
CA ASN A 205 1.66 10.69 -12.15
C ASN A 205 0.79 10.75 -10.88
N GLN A 206 -0.44 11.19 -11.05
CA GLN A 206 -1.33 11.53 -9.95
C GLN A 206 -2.36 10.44 -9.68
N ALA A 207 -2.67 10.26 -8.39
CA ALA A 207 -3.82 9.53 -7.87
C ALA A 207 -4.86 10.50 -7.35
N LEU A 208 -6.13 10.11 -7.44
CA LEU A 208 -7.24 10.78 -6.75
C LEU A 208 -7.10 10.58 -5.24
N LEU A 209 -7.11 11.66 -4.48
CA LEU A 209 -7.09 11.59 -3.02
C LEU A 209 -8.52 11.50 -2.48
N ILE A 210 -8.88 10.34 -1.92
CA ILE A 210 -10.18 10.14 -1.28
C ILE A 210 -10.06 10.50 0.20
N ASP A 211 -10.33 11.76 0.54
CA ASP A 211 -10.22 12.31 1.89
C ASP A 211 -11.50 13.05 2.32
N GLU A 212 -11.43 13.75 3.46
CA GLU A 212 -12.56 14.53 3.99
C GLU A 212 -13.13 15.57 3.02
N GLN A 213 -12.39 16.00 1.98
CA GLN A 213 -12.92 16.93 0.98
C GLN A 213 -14.08 16.33 0.19
N PHE A 214 -14.20 14.99 0.14
CA PHE A 214 -15.32 14.32 -0.50
C PHE A 214 -16.66 14.69 0.16
N GLU A 215 -16.67 15.05 1.44
CA GLU A 215 -17.87 15.55 2.12
C GLU A 215 -18.43 16.79 1.42
N LYS A 216 -17.56 17.65 0.89
CA LYS A 216 -17.91 18.95 0.28
C LYS A 216 -18.48 18.85 -1.13
N LEU A 217 -18.34 17.69 -1.77
CA LEU A 217 -18.95 17.46 -3.08
C LEU A 217 -20.47 17.44 -2.94
N ASN A 218 -21.18 17.89 -3.97
CA ASN A 218 -22.65 17.85 -3.99
C ASN A 218 -23.14 17.18 -5.26
N PHE A 219 -24.28 16.50 -5.17
CA PHE A 219 -24.96 15.96 -6.35
C PHE A 219 -25.82 17.02 -7.01
N ASN A 220 -25.74 17.12 -8.33
CA ASN A 220 -26.71 17.78 -9.19
C ASN A 220 -27.20 16.77 -10.23
N GLY A 221 -28.24 16.00 -9.89
CA GLY A 221 -28.61 14.84 -10.70
C GLY A 221 -27.57 13.72 -10.57
N SER A 222 -27.01 13.28 -11.70
CA SER A 222 -25.92 12.28 -11.77
C SER A 222 -24.51 12.88 -11.75
N GLU A 223 -24.40 14.22 -11.75
CA GLU A 223 -23.11 14.91 -11.76
C GLU A 223 -22.67 15.35 -10.35
N LEU A 224 -21.36 15.33 -10.11
CA LEU A 224 -20.77 15.85 -8.88
C LEU A 224 -20.24 17.28 -9.08
N GLN A 225 -20.68 18.18 -8.20
CA GLN A 225 -20.22 19.56 -8.12
C GLN A 225 -19.21 19.76 -7.00
N GLY A 226 -18.41 20.84 -7.09
CA GLY A 226 -17.38 21.18 -6.10
C GLY A 226 -16.01 20.59 -6.40
N LEU A 227 -15.74 20.30 -7.68
CA LEU A 227 -14.52 19.70 -8.21
C LEU A 227 -13.25 20.44 -7.79
N ASP A 228 -13.32 21.75 -7.56
CA ASP A 228 -12.19 22.57 -7.10
C ASP A 228 -11.62 22.12 -5.75
N ASN A 229 -12.37 21.35 -4.96
CA ASN A 229 -11.91 20.80 -3.68
C ASN A 229 -11.24 19.42 -3.81
N ILE A 230 -11.31 18.79 -5.00
CA ILE A 230 -10.69 17.49 -5.23
C ILE A 230 -9.18 17.66 -5.30
N LYS A 231 -8.49 16.82 -4.54
CA LYS A 231 -7.04 16.78 -4.51
C LYS A 231 -6.52 15.58 -5.28
N TYR A 232 -5.34 15.80 -5.84
CA TYR A 232 -4.58 14.77 -6.52
C TYR A 232 -3.16 14.83 -5.97
N GLU A 233 -2.60 13.68 -5.66
CA GLU A 233 -1.23 13.57 -5.16
C GLU A 233 -0.43 12.59 -6.00
N THR A 234 0.90 12.74 -5.98
CA THR A 234 1.78 11.81 -6.68
C THR A 234 1.58 10.41 -6.11
N PHE A 235 1.21 9.46 -6.98
CA PHE A 235 0.94 8.09 -6.53
C PHE A 235 2.22 7.37 -6.07
N ILE A 236 3.34 7.69 -6.73
CA ILE A 236 4.67 7.16 -6.39
C ILE A 236 5.28 7.93 -5.23
N SER A 237 5.59 7.25 -4.13
CA SER A 237 6.30 7.86 -3.00
C SER A 237 7.79 8.06 -3.33
N ASN A 238 8.39 9.12 -2.77
CA ASN A 238 9.83 9.37 -2.89
C ASN A 238 10.67 8.23 -2.28
N THR A 239 10.16 7.59 -1.23
CA THR A 239 10.82 6.45 -0.58
C THR A 239 10.81 5.21 -1.47
N CYS A 240 9.70 4.89 -2.16
CA CYS A 240 9.69 3.82 -3.16
C CYS A 240 10.66 4.09 -4.30
N ASN A 241 10.71 5.32 -4.83
CA ASN A 241 11.68 5.67 -5.88
C ASN A 241 13.14 5.43 -5.45
N LYS A 242 13.48 5.81 -4.22
CA LYS A 242 14.82 5.59 -3.67
C LYS A 242 15.09 4.10 -3.41
N LEU A 243 14.10 3.36 -2.93
CA LEU A 243 14.23 1.93 -2.67
C LEU A 243 14.44 1.16 -3.98
N TYR A 244 13.67 1.47 -5.04
CA TYR A 244 13.89 0.90 -6.38
C TYR A 244 15.28 1.21 -6.91
N ALA A 245 15.70 2.48 -6.84
CA ALA A 245 17.03 2.86 -7.32
C ALA A 245 18.14 2.09 -6.59
N LEU A 246 17.99 1.85 -5.29
CA LEU A 246 18.93 1.06 -4.49
C LEU A 246 18.95 -0.42 -4.89
N VAL A 247 17.77 -1.01 -5.10
CA VAL A 247 17.64 -2.41 -5.53
C VAL A 247 18.18 -2.58 -6.96
N ASP A 248 17.84 -1.69 -7.87
CA ASP A 248 18.31 -1.70 -9.26
C ASP A 248 19.83 -1.53 -9.35
N GLU A 249 20.43 -0.69 -8.50
CA GLU A 249 21.89 -0.56 -8.39
C GLU A 249 22.53 -1.93 -8.06
N TYR A 250 21.99 -2.65 -7.08
CA TYR A 250 22.49 -3.96 -6.68
C TYR A 250 22.31 -5.01 -7.79
N MET A 251 21.12 -5.07 -8.39
CA MET A 251 20.83 -6.02 -9.46
C MET A 251 21.73 -5.80 -10.69
N ASN A 252 21.97 -4.54 -11.07
CA ASN A 252 22.85 -4.21 -12.18
C ASN A 252 24.31 -4.58 -11.91
N LYS A 253 24.82 -4.35 -10.68
CA LYS A 253 26.16 -4.79 -10.28
C LYS A 253 26.31 -6.31 -10.37
N THR A 254 25.35 -7.03 -9.79
CA THR A 254 25.35 -8.50 -9.78
C THR A 254 25.28 -9.06 -11.20
N TYR A 255 24.49 -8.44 -12.07
CA TYR A 255 24.42 -8.81 -13.49
C TYR A 255 25.76 -8.60 -14.20
N VAL A 256 26.40 -7.45 -14.02
CA VAL A 256 27.72 -7.18 -14.62
C VAL A 256 28.79 -8.14 -14.09
N GLU A 257 28.77 -8.48 -12.81
CA GLU A 257 29.71 -9.47 -12.23
C GLU A 257 29.47 -10.88 -12.78
N ALA A 258 28.21 -11.28 -12.94
CA ALA A 258 27.85 -12.54 -13.59
C ALA A 258 28.30 -12.56 -15.06
N THR A 259 28.03 -11.52 -15.84
CA THR A 259 28.41 -11.47 -17.26
C THR A 259 29.92 -11.33 -17.48
N THR A 260 30.65 -10.62 -16.61
CA THR A 260 32.12 -10.51 -16.70
C THR A 260 32.84 -11.79 -16.24
N SER A 261 32.23 -12.56 -15.34
CA SER A 261 32.73 -13.90 -14.98
C SER A 261 32.42 -14.94 -16.07
N ASP A 262 31.28 -14.83 -16.75
CA ASP A 262 30.89 -15.66 -17.90
C ASP A 262 31.62 -15.28 -19.21
N GLU A 263 32.00 -14.00 -19.41
CA GLU A 263 32.84 -13.57 -20.54
C GLU A 263 34.26 -14.16 -20.48
N ASN A 264 34.74 -14.53 -19.29
CA ASN A 264 35.95 -15.33 -19.13
C ASN A 264 35.75 -16.83 -19.46
N ILE A 265 34.50 -17.27 -19.76
CA ILE A 265 34.13 -18.67 -20.00
C ILE A 265 33.45 -18.90 -21.37
N MET A 266 32.85 -17.91 -22.04
CA MET A 266 32.29 -18.09 -23.38
C MET A 266 32.52 -16.90 -24.34
N ASN A 267 33.63 -16.99 -25.08
CA ASN A 267 33.63 -16.63 -26.51
C ASN A 267 32.67 -17.58 -27.25
N ASN A 268 31.36 -17.31 -27.23
CA ASN A 268 30.42 -17.59 -28.32
C ASN A 268 28.96 -17.34 -27.92
N THR A 269 28.26 -16.62 -28.80
CA THR A 269 26.79 -16.55 -29.01
C THR A 269 25.98 -15.53 -28.19
N LEU A 270 25.59 -14.47 -28.90
CA LEU A 270 24.62 -13.40 -28.58
C LEU A 270 23.24 -13.94 -28.18
N VAL A 271 22.61 -13.43 -27.09
CA VAL A 271 21.15 -13.23 -26.99
C VAL A 271 20.78 -12.09 -25.99
N ASN A 272 19.94 -11.18 -26.50
CA ASN A 272 19.07 -10.15 -25.90
C ASN A 272 18.93 -10.03 -24.37
N SER A 273 19.20 -8.80 -23.90
CA SER A 273 18.82 -8.25 -22.60
C SER A 273 17.45 -7.55 -22.65
N SER A 274 16.45 -8.08 -21.94
CA SER A 274 15.34 -7.29 -21.39
C SER A 274 14.61 -8.04 -20.27
N LEU A 275 14.50 -7.37 -19.11
CA LEU A 275 13.48 -7.57 -18.06
C LEU A 275 13.40 -8.97 -17.42
N ILE A 276 14.19 -9.21 -16.38
CA ILE A 276 14.05 -10.38 -15.51
C ILE A 276 13.28 -10.02 -14.23
N ASP A 277 12.01 -10.43 -14.24
CA ASP A 277 11.09 -10.88 -13.18
C ASP A 277 11.50 -10.61 -11.70
N GLN A 278 11.33 -9.37 -11.25
CA GLN A 278 11.40 -8.98 -9.83
C GLN A 278 10.17 -9.46 -8.99
N THR A 279 9.13 -10.06 -9.60
CA THR A 279 7.89 -10.47 -8.88
C THR A 279 8.01 -11.76 -8.07
N ASN A 280 9.03 -12.60 -8.32
CA ASN A 280 9.14 -13.91 -7.63
C ASN A 280 9.86 -13.83 -6.28
N TYR A 281 10.42 -12.67 -5.90
CA TYR A 281 11.28 -12.56 -4.73
C TYR A 281 10.56 -12.09 -3.46
N THR A 282 9.49 -11.28 -3.55
CA THR A 282 8.73 -10.77 -2.39
C THR A 282 7.50 -11.59 -2.04
N TYR A 283 6.83 -12.22 -3.02
CA TYR A 283 5.52 -12.85 -2.80
C TYR A 283 5.55 -14.20 -2.05
N SER A 284 6.58 -15.03 -2.23
CA SER A 284 6.58 -16.40 -1.68
C SER A 284 6.77 -16.42 -0.15
N LEU A 285 7.61 -15.56 0.42
CA LEU A 285 7.96 -15.66 1.85
C LEU A 285 6.88 -15.13 2.81
N PHE A 286 5.94 -14.30 2.36
CA PHE A 286 4.85 -13.78 3.21
C PHE A 286 3.54 -14.58 3.08
N VAL A 287 3.37 -15.38 2.03
CA VAL A 287 2.11 -16.07 1.69
C VAL A 287 2.22 -17.59 1.74
N ASP A 288 3.42 -18.16 1.86
CA ASP A 288 3.64 -19.60 2.08
C ASP A 288 3.11 -20.04 3.46
N GLY A 289 1.78 -20.18 3.53
CA GLY A 289 1.00 -20.51 4.72
C GLY A 289 -0.52 -20.30 4.55
N CYS A 290 -0.98 -19.62 3.50
CA CYS A 290 -2.40 -19.32 3.30
C CYS A 290 -3.05 -20.28 2.28
N GLU A 291 -3.63 -21.39 2.74
CA GLU A 291 -4.62 -22.11 1.94
C GLU A 291 -5.93 -21.31 1.89
N PHE A 292 -6.26 -20.76 0.72
CA PHE A 292 -7.52 -20.06 0.45
C PHE A 292 -8.68 -21.06 0.35
N ASN A 293 -9.12 -21.59 1.49
CA ASN A 293 -10.42 -22.23 1.61
C ASN A 293 -11.23 -21.55 2.71
N ASN A 294 -12.09 -20.62 2.30
CA ASN A 294 -13.26 -20.09 3.00
C ASN A 294 -13.33 -20.34 4.52
N THR A 295 -12.64 -19.51 5.33
CA THR A 295 -13.16 -18.91 6.58
C THR A 295 -12.08 -18.08 7.30
N ARG A 296 -12.47 -16.87 7.74
CA ARG A 296 -11.95 -16.01 8.83
C ARG A 296 -10.43 -15.91 9.04
N VAL A 297 -9.92 -14.69 8.82
CA VAL A 297 -8.79 -14.00 9.51
C VAL A 297 -7.59 -14.90 9.84
N CYS A 298 -6.52 -14.77 9.07
CA CYS A 298 -5.24 -15.43 9.37
C CYS A 298 -4.44 -14.59 10.40
N PRO A 299 -4.22 -15.05 11.65
CA PRO A 299 -3.03 -14.68 12.41
C PRO A 299 -1.84 -15.55 11.95
N PRO A 300 -0.59 -15.06 12.02
CA PRO A 300 0.58 -15.86 11.70
C PRO A 300 0.75 -17.00 12.71
N ASN A 301 0.77 -18.24 12.21
CA ASN A 301 1.17 -19.42 12.98
C ASN A 301 2.70 -19.40 13.13
N ILE A 302 3.22 -18.70 14.14
CA ILE A 302 4.61 -18.85 14.58
C ILE A 302 4.66 -20.05 15.52
N THR A 303 4.67 -21.25 14.96
CA THR A 303 5.07 -22.46 15.66
C THR A 303 6.17 -23.12 14.86
N ASP A 304 7.42 -22.66 15.04
CA ASP A 304 8.65 -23.47 14.91
C ASP A 304 9.92 -22.68 15.25
N VAL A 305 9.93 -21.96 16.37
CA VAL A 305 11.19 -21.69 17.09
C VAL A 305 11.26 -22.69 18.22
N LYS A 306 11.81 -23.87 17.92
CA LYS A 306 12.24 -24.81 18.95
C LYS A 306 13.27 -24.12 19.83
N THR A 307 12.89 -23.97 21.09
CA THR A 307 13.79 -23.73 22.22
C THR A 307 14.79 -24.89 22.32
N GLU A 308 16.07 -24.60 22.10
CA GLU A 308 17.15 -25.36 22.72
C GLU A 308 18.14 -24.38 23.36
N LEU A 309 18.06 -24.34 24.70
CA LEU A 309 18.98 -23.83 25.73
C LEU A 309 19.30 -22.34 25.77
#